data_AF-A0A382N995-F1
#
_entry.id   AF-A0A382N995-F1
#
_cell.length_a   1.000
_cell.length_b   1.000
_cell.length_c   1.000
_cell.angle_alpha   90.00
_cell.angle_beta   90.00
_cell.angle_gamma   90.00
#
_symmetry.space_group_name_H-M   'P 1'
#
loop_
_entity.id
_entity.type
_entity.pdbx_description
1 polymer ?
#
loop_
_entity_poly.entity_id
_entity_poly.type
_entity_poly.pdbx_seq_one_letter_code
_entity_poly.pdbx_strand_id
1 'polypeptide(L)'
;MAGKQQVVEEVAITAENRAEVIEKYSPMIKYVANRIAMRLPPHVEVDDLISVGVLGLMDAISKYDPTRGAKFKTYAEFRVRGAILDELRSMDWVPRSVRQKASNVDAVVQKLRAKLKRNPEDE
;
A
#
# COMPACT_ATOMS: atom_id res chain seq x y z
N MET A 1 -27.24 -0.29 -27.53
CA MET A 1 -26.17 -0.67 -26.58
C MET A 1 -24.90 0.07 -26.96
N ALA A 2 -24.85 1.37 -26.66
CA ALA A 2 -23.77 2.26 -27.08
C ALA A 2 -23.23 2.99 -25.86
N GLY A 3 -21.90 3.10 -25.78
CA GLY A 3 -21.24 4.12 -24.99
C GLY A 3 -20.90 3.72 -23.56
N LYS A 4 -19.65 3.29 -23.38
CA LYS A 4 -18.67 4.01 -22.56
C LYS A 4 -17.28 3.41 -22.81
N GLN A 5 -16.76 3.70 -23.99
CA GLN A 5 -15.32 3.71 -24.20
C GLN A 5 -14.79 4.85 -23.31
N GLN A 6 -14.39 4.53 -22.08
CA GLN A 6 -13.64 5.48 -21.26
C GLN A 6 -12.31 5.67 -21.96
N VAL A 7 -12.23 6.74 -22.76
CA VAL A 7 -10.99 7.31 -23.24
C VAL A 7 -10.26 7.77 -21.98
N VAL A 8 -9.38 6.92 -21.47
CA VAL A 8 -8.57 7.24 -20.30
C VAL A 8 -7.54 8.24 -20.80
N GLU A 9 -7.80 9.53 -20.58
CA GLU A 9 -6.86 10.61 -20.85
C GLU A 9 -5.48 10.22 -20.31
N GLU A 10 -4.55 10.02 -21.23
CA GLU A 10 -3.12 10.11 -20.95
C GLU A 10 -2.87 11.55 -20.54
N VAL A 11 -2.92 11.82 -19.23
CA VAL A 11 -2.49 13.11 -18.69
C VAL A 11 -1.01 13.21 -19.01
N ALA A 12 -0.66 14.02 -20.02
CA ALA A 12 0.72 14.32 -20.35
C ALA A 12 1.35 14.97 -19.11
N ILE A 13 2.23 14.27 -18.41
CA ILE A 13 2.70 14.77 -17.11
C ILE A 13 3.69 15.91 -17.34
N THR A 14 3.28 17.14 -17.03
CA THR A 14 4.09 18.35 -17.12
C THR A 14 4.44 18.85 -15.72
N ALA A 15 5.31 19.85 -15.60
CA ALA A 15 5.65 20.42 -14.30
C ALA A 15 4.43 21.09 -13.64
N GLU A 16 3.55 21.66 -14.45
CA GLU A 16 2.40 22.45 -14.02
C GLU A 16 1.22 21.58 -13.53
N ASN A 17 1.08 20.34 -14.02
CA ASN A 17 -0.05 19.47 -13.67
C ASN A 17 0.28 18.40 -12.61
N ARG A 18 1.48 18.41 -12.03
CA ARG A 18 1.88 17.42 -11.02
C ARG A 18 0.93 17.37 -9.83
N ALA A 19 0.48 18.53 -9.34
CA ALA A 19 -0.43 18.62 -8.21
C ALA A 19 -1.79 17.95 -8.52
N GLU A 20 -2.34 18.23 -9.70
CA GLU A 20 -3.61 17.66 -10.17
C GLU A 20 -3.51 16.14 -10.37
N VAL A 21 -2.39 15.66 -10.94
CA VAL A 21 -2.11 14.23 -11.06
C VAL A 21 -2.05 13.58 -9.69
N ILE A 22 -1.34 14.17 -8.72
CA ILE A 22 -1.26 13.62 -7.35
C ILE A 22 -2.65 13.53 -6.72
N GLU A 23 -3.48 14.57 -6.87
CA GLU A 23 -4.84 14.57 -6.35
C GLU A 23 -5.71 13.48 -6.98
N LYS A 24 -5.63 13.33 -8.32
CA LYS A 24 -6.34 12.29 -9.08
C LYS A 24 -5.98 10.86 -8.63
N TYR A 25 -4.72 10.63 -8.25
CA TYR A 25 -4.24 9.32 -7.81
C TYR A 25 -4.24 9.15 -6.28
N SER A 26 -4.60 10.17 -5.50
CA SER A 26 -4.71 10.09 -4.04
C SER A 26 -5.60 8.95 -3.54
N PRO A 27 -6.78 8.66 -4.13
CA PRO A 27 -7.60 7.50 -3.73
C PRO A 27 -6.89 6.16 -3.93
N MET A 28 -6.07 6.04 -4.98
CA MET A 28 -5.28 4.83 -5.24
C MET A 28 -4.19 4.66 -4.17
N ILE A 29 -3.48 5.73 -3.81
CA ILE A 29 -2.47 5.70 -2.76
C ILE A 29 -3.10 5.28 -1.43
N LYS A 30 -4.22 5.91 -1.05
CA LYS A 30 -4.97 5.57 0.17
C LYS A 30 -5.37 4.10 0.19
N TYR A 31 -5.88 3.57 -0.92
CA TYR A 31 -6.25 2.16 -1.03
C TYR A 31 -5.04 1.23 -0.81
N VAL A 32 -3.91 1.50 -1.47
CA VAL A 32 -2.68 0.70 -1.34
C VAL A 32 -2.15 0.74 0.09
N ALA A 33 -2.05 1.94 0.69
CA ALA A 33 -1.57 2.15 2.05
C ALA A 33 -2.45 1.42 3.07
N ASN A 34 -3.77 1.58 3.03
CA ASN A 34 -4.70 0.88 3.91
C ASN A 34 -4.56 -0.64 3.81
N ARG A 35 -4.45 -1.17 2.58
CA ARG A 35 -4.31 -2.61 2.35
C ARG A 35 -3.02 -3.18 2.95
N ILE A 36 -1.94 -2.39 2.96
CA ILE A 36 -0.67 -2.77 3.60
C ILE A 36 -0.81 -2.68 5.12
N ALA A 37 -1.36 -1.57 5.64
CA ALA A 37 -1.56 -1.33 7.06
C ALA A 37 -2.38 -2.41 7.77
N MET A 38 -3.37 -3.02 7.09
CA MET A 38 -4.13 -4.17 7.61
C MET A 38 -3.26 -5.37 8.04
N ARG A 39 -1.99 -5.43 7.63
CA ARG A 39 -1.05 -6.52 7.92
C ARG A 39 0.12 -6.08 8.81
N LEU A 40 0.04 -4.89 9.38
CA LEU A 40 1.06 -4.27 10.22
C LEU A 40 0.57 -4.11 11.66
N PRO A 41 1.51 -4.00 12.62
CA PRO A 41 1.16 -3.65 13.99
C PRO A 41 0.48 -2.27 14.09
N PRO A 42 -0.27 -2.01 15.17
CA PRO A 42 -1.02 -0.77 15.34
C PRO A 42 -0.14 0.48 15.55
N HIS A 43 1.16 0.33 15.77
CA HIS A 43 2.08 1.47 15.90
C HIS A 43 2.48 2.07 14.55
N VAL A 44 2.13 1.43 13.42
CA VAL A 44 2.38 1.98 12.09
C VAL A 44 1.18 2.80 11.66
N GLU A 45 1.39 4.10 11.52
CA GLU A 45 0.35 5.03 11.10
C GLU A 45 0.10 4.94 9.60
N VAL A 46 -1.18 4.88 9.21
CA VAL A 46 -1.57 4.78 7.80
C VAL A 46 -1.20 6.05 7.03
N ASP A 47 -1.28 7.21 7.69
CA ASP A 47 -0.96 8.51 7.10
C ASP A 47 0.52 8.64 6.72
N ASP A 48 1.42 7.99 7.46
CA ASP A 48 2.83 7.90 7.10
C ASP A 48 3.01 7.07 5.82
N LEU A 49 2.32 5.92 5.71
CA LEU A 49 2.35 5.10 4.49
C LEU A 49 1.76 5.84 3.28
N ILE A 50 0.72 6.65 3.50
CA ILE A 50 0.15 7.51 2.45
C ILE A 50 1.20 8.52 1.99
N SER A 51 1.89 9.19 2.91
CA SER A 51 2.92 10.18 2.61
C SER A 51 4.07 9.56 1.81
N VAL A 52 4.56 8.39 2.22
CA VAL A 52 5.55 7.61 1.46
C VAL A 52 5.02 7.22 0.08
N GLY A 53 3.74 6.83 0.00
CA GLY A 53 3.09 6.52 -1.26
C GLY A 53 3.02 7.72 -2.21
N VAL A 54 2.81 8.93 -1.71
CA VAL A 54 2.87 10.16 -2.51
C VAL A 54 4.27 10.36 -3.09
N LEU A 55 5.33 10.18 -2.30
CA LEU A 55 6.71 10.24 -2.79
C LEU A 55 6.97 9.18 -3.88
N GLY A 56 6.47 7.97 -3.69
CA GLY A 56 6.54 6.90 -4.70
C GLY A 56 5.81 7.25 -6.00
N LEU A 57 4.67 7.96 -5.92
CA LEU A 57 3.95 8.46 -7.09
C LEU A 57 4.73 9.56 -7.80
N MET A 58 5.35 10.49 -7.06
CA MET A 58 6.18 11.55 -7.65
C MET A 58 7.37 11.00 -8.44
N ASP A 59 7.99 9.93 -7.92
CA ASP A 59 9.04 9.21 -8.65
C ASP A 59 8.49 8.46 -9.87
N ALA A 60 7.31 7.84 -9.74
CA ALA A 60 6.64 7.19 -10.87
C ALA A 60 6.30 8.18 -11.98
N ILE A 61 5.80 9.37 -11.63
CA ILE A 61 5.54 10.47 -12.56
C ILE A 61 6.79 10.82 -13.36
N SER A 62 7.93 10.96 -12.68
CA SER A 62 9.17 11.43 -13.29
C SER A 62 9.85 10.37 -14.17
N LYS A 63 9.60 9.08 -13.90
CA LYS A 63 10.25 7.95 -14.59
C LYS A 63 9.33 7.19 -15.55
N TYR A 64 8.07 7.58 -15.66
CA TYR A 64 7.13 6.89 -16.54
C TYR A 64 7.46 7.14 -18.00
N ASP A 65 7.44 6.06 -18.77
CA ASP A 65 7.72 6.06 -20.20
C ASP A 65 6.54 5.39 -20.93
N PRO A 66 5.69 6.16 -21.64
CA PRO A 66 4.52 5.63 -22.31
C PRO A 66 4.88 4.69 -23.46
N THR A 67 6.09 4.74 -24.02
CA THR A 67 6.49 3.88 -25.14
C THR A 67 6.67 2.41 -24.72
N ARG A 68 6.67 2.12 -23.41
CA ARG A 68 6.79 0.77 -22.86
C ARG A 68 5.47 0.00 -22.79
N GLY A 69 4.37 0.61 -23.22
CA GLY A 69 3.07 -0.06 -23.42
C GLY A 69 2.29 -0.39 -22.13
N ALA A 70 2.80 -0.03 -20.95
CA ALA A 70 2.07 -0.18 -19.68
C ALA A 70 1.29 1.10 -19.37
N LYS A 71 0.03 0.99 -18.93
CA LYS A 71 -0.76 2.15 -18.48
C LYS A 71 -0.11 2.80 -17.25
N PHE A 72 -0.06 4.13 -17.22
CA PHE A 72 0.51 4.88 -16.09
C PHE A 72 -0.05 4.43 -14.73
N LYS A 73 -1.38 4.26 -14.61
CA LYS A 73 -2.01 3.79 -13.37
C LYS A 73 -1.41 2.49 -12.84
N THR A 74 -1.20 1.51 -13.72
CA THR A 74 -0.62 0.20 -13.36
C THR A 74 0.83 0.34 -12.92
N TYR A 75 1.60 1.16 -13.64
CA TYR A 75 2.99 1.46 -13.28
C TYR A 75 3.08 2.19 -11.93
N ALA A 76 2.27 3.23 -11.74
CA ALA A 76 2.20 4.03 -10.52
C ALA A 76 1.80 3.18 -9.31
N GLU A 77 0.79 2.32 -9.42
CA GLU A 77 0.40 1.41 -8.33
C GLU A 77 1.56 0.51 -7.88
N PHE A 78 2.32 -0.04 -8.84
CA PHE A 78 3.51 -0.84 -8.54
C PHE A 78 4.61 -0.02 -7.84
N ARG A 79 4.87 1.20 -8.32
CA ARG A 79 5.89 2.10 -7.74
C ARG A 79 5.52 2.60 -6.34
N VAL A 80 4.28 3.02 -6.14
CA VAL A 80 3.73 3.44 -4.83
C VAL A 80 3.85 2.31 -3.82
N ARG A 81 3.40 1.09 -4.20
CA ARG A 81 3.52 -0.08 -3.35
C ARG A 81 4.98 -0.42 -3.02
N GLY A 82 5.87 -0.31 -4.00
CA GLY A 82 7.31 -0.51 -3.81
C GLY A 82 7.88 0.45 -2.77
N ALA A 83 7.62 1.75 -2.93
CA ALA A 83 8.09 2.78 -2.00
C ALA A 83 7.63 2.52 -0.56
N ILE A 84 6.35 2.19 -0.35
CA ILE A 84 5.82 1.87 0.98
C ILE A 84 6.53 0.64 1.57
N LEU A 85 6.73 -0.41 0.77
CA LEU A 85 7.43 -1.61 1.24
C LEU A 85 8.91 -1.36 1.52
N ASP A 86 9.55 -0.47 0.78
CA ASP A 86 10.95 -0.11 0.99
C ASP A 86 11.11 0.71 2.28
N GLU A 87 10.19 1.62 2.58
CA GLU A 87 10.18 2.35 3.85
C GLU A 87 9.92 1.41 5.04
N LEU A 88 8.98 0.47 4.90
CA LEU A 88 8.78 -0.54 5.94
C LEU A 88 9.98 -1.48 6.12
N ARG A 89 10.90 -1.55 5.14
CA ARG A 89 12.16 -2.27 5.27
C ARG A 89 13.21 -1.47 6.02
N SER A 90 13.28 -0.16 5.79
CA SER A 90 14.22 0.72 6.49
C SER A 90 13.87 0.85 7.99
N MET A 91 12.58 0.77 8.33
CA MET A 91 12.07 0.88 9.72
C MET A 91 12.12 -0.42 10.55
N ASP A 92 12.94 -1.41 10.20
CA ASP A 92 12.99 -2.75 10.83
C ASP A 92 11.90 -3.75 10.39
N TRP A 93 12.05 -4.27 9.17
CA TRP A 93 11.20 -5.37 8.68
C TRP A 93 11.27 -6.61 9.59
N VAL A 94 10.14 -6.91 10.23
CA VAL A 94 9.84 -8.15 10.95
C VAL A 94 9.98 -9.37 10.01
N PRO A 95 10.98 -10.25 10.18
CA PRO A 95 11.23 -11.38 9.28
C PRO A 95 10.03 -12.31 9.12
N ARG A 96 9.96 -13.06 8.01
CA ARG A 96 8.89 -14.04 7.74
C ARG A 96 8.70 -15.03 8.89
N SER A 97 9.78 -15.38 9.59
CA SER A 97 9.77 -16.22 10.79
C SER A 97 9.04 -15.58 11.97
N VAL A 98 9.17 -14.27 12.17
CA VAL A 98 8.46 -13.55 13.23
C VAL A 98 6.99 -13.35 12.87
N ARG A 99 6.67 -13.13 11.59
CA ARG A 99 5.27 -13.15 11.11
C ARG A 99 4.60 -14.51 11.30
N GLN A 100 5.32 -15.60 11.01
CA GLN A 100 4.83 -16.95 11.27
C GLN A 100 4.60 -17.19 12.76
N LYS A 101 5.50 -16.70 13.63
CA LYS A 101 5.32 -16.77 15.09
C LYS A 101 4.09 -15.97 15.54
N ALA A 102 3.90 -14.75 15.06
CA ALA A 102 2.72 -13.93 15.39
C ALA A 102 1.42 -14.63 14.99
N SER A 103 1.32 -15.16 13.76
CA SER A 103 0.15 -15.93 13.33
C SER A 103 -0.07 -17.22 14.12
N ASN A 104 1.01 -17.89 14.53
CA ASN A 104 0.91 -19.06 15.39
C ASN A 104 0.41 -18.70 16.80
N VAL A 105 0.90 -17.60 17.38
CA VAL A 105 0.45 -17.09 18.69
C VAL A 105 -1.03 -16.72 18.61
N ASP A 106 -1.45 -15.97 17.60
CA ASP A 106 -2.87 -15.64 17.39
C ASP A 106 -3.75 -16.88 17.28
N ALA A 107 -3.32 -17.89 16.53
CA ALA A 107 -4.05 -19.15 16.39
C ALA A 107 -4.18 -19.89 17.74
N VAL A 108 -3.11 -19.91 18.54
CA VAL A 108 -3.11 -20.52 19.88
C VAL A 108 -4.02 -19.74 20.83
N VAL A 109 -3.93 -18.41 20.83
CA VAL A 109 -4.78 -17.53 21.65
C VAL A 109 -6.25 -17.74 21.32
N GLN A 110 -6.62 -17.82 20.04
CA GLN A 110 -8.01 -18.08 19.62
C GLN A 110 -8.49 -19.47 20.07
N LYS A 111 -7.63 -20.49 19.95
CA LYS A 111 -7.95 -21.85 20.41
C LYS A 111 -8.14 -21.92 21.93
N LEU A 112 -7.29 -21.23 22.69
CA LEU A 112 -7.39 -21.16 24.15
C LEU A 112 -8.61 -20.36 24.59
N ARG A 113 -8.91 -19.22 23.94
CA ARG A 113 -10.14 -18.46 24.18
C ARG A 113 -11.40 -19.31 24.00
N ALA A 114 -11.47 -20.06 22.90
CA ALA A 114 -12.59 -20.95 22.61
C ALA A 114 -12.75 -22.05 23.67
N LYS A 115 -11.63 -22.57 24.21
CA LYS A 115 -11.63 -23.63 25.21
C LYS A 115 -11.94 -23.12 26.63
N LEU A 116 -11.37 -21.99 27.00
CA LEU A 116 -11.41 -21.46 28.37
C LEU A 116 -12.59 -20.53 28.62
N LYS A 117 -13.28 -20.07 27.57
CA LYS A 117 -14.34 -19.04 27.61
C LYS A 117 -13.91 -17.75 28.32
N ARG A 118 -12.60 -17.51 28.42
CA ARG A 118 -11.96 -16.31 28.97
C ARG A 118 -10.69 -16.00 28.18
N ASN A 119 -10.10 -14.83 28.37
CA ASN A 119 -8.79 -14.53 27.79
C ASN A 119 -7.72 -15.46 28.39
N PRO A 120 -6.83 -16.05 27.57
CA PRO A 120 -5.65 -16.73 28.07
C PRO A 120 -4.71 -15.72 28.74
N GLU A 121 -4.07 -16.16 29.83
CA GLU A 121 -3.01 -15.43 30.52
C GLU A 121 -1.67 -15.68 29.81
N ASP A 122 -0.68 -14.81 30.03
CA ASP A 122 0.61 -14.86 29.32
C ASP A 122 1.54 -16.01 29.81
N GLU A 123 1.18 -16.67 30.92
CA GLU A 123 1.84 -17.86 31.50
C GLU A 123 1.22 -19.18 31.00
#